data_AF-A0A4Q3CK71-F1
#
_entry.id   AF-A0A4Q3CK71-F1
#
_cell.length_a   1.000
_cell.length_b   1.000
_cell.length_c   1.000
_cell.angle_alpha   90.00
_cell.angle_beta   90.00
_cell.angle_gamma   90.00
#
_symmetry.space_group_name_H-M   'P 1'
#
loop_
_entity.id
_entity.type
_entity.pdbx_description
1 polymer ?
#
loop_
_entity_poly.entity_id
_entity_poly.type
_entity_poly.pdbx_seq_one_letter_code
_entity_poly.pdbx_strand_id
1 'polypeptide(L)'
;MDYRLAPEHRFPAAIEDAFQAYLNLLERLEKQIPIAVAGDSAGGGIAIAIAQLCALRGVRKPVCVYAISPWANMQLDNKSYLVRKNADPMLSNEALQSLRNLYLSKENFN
;
A
#
# COMPACT_ATOMS: atom_id res chain seq x y z
N MET A 1 11.43 -6.24 -3.45
CA MET A 1 10.54 -7.12 -2.67
C MET A 1 9.52 -7.61 -3.66
N ASP A 2 9.40 -8.92 -3.80
CA ASP A 2 8.45 -9.52 -4.73
C ASP A 2 7.26 -10.04 -3.92
N TYR A 3 6.37 -9.11 -3.56
CA TYR A 3 5.14 -9.46 -2.85
C TYR A 3 4.12 -10.08 -3.80
N ARG A 4 3.21 -10.90 -3.26
CA ARG A 4 2.16 -11.53 -4.03
C ARG A 4 1.24 -10.51 -4.70
N LEU A 5 0.92 -10.73 -5.97
CA LEU A 5 0.11 -9.84 -6.79
C LEU A 5 -1.31 -10.36 -6.99
N ALA A 6 -2.23 -9.43 -7.20
CA ALA A 6 -3.57 -9.72 -7.67
C ALA A 6 -3.57 -9.89 -9.21
N PRO A 7 -4.47 -10.70 -9.78
CA PRO A 7 -5.64 -11.33 -9.13
C PRO A 7 -5.36 -12.66 -8.41
N GLU A 8 -4.18 -13.26 -8.59
CA GLU A 8 -3.82 -14.57 -8.01
C GLU A 8 -3.87 -14.54 -6.48
N HIS A 9 -3.45 -13.42 -5.90
CA HIS A 9 -3.44 -13.17 -4.47
C HIS A 9 -4.01 -11.77 -4.18
N ARG A 10 -5.33 -11.72 -3.99
CA ARG A 10 -6.05 -10.48 -3.69
C ARG A 10 -5.69 -9.91 -2.31
N PHE A 11 -6.12 -8.68 -2.04
CA PHE A 11 -6.05 -8.06 -0.72
C PHE A 11 -6.54 -9.04 0.37
N PRO A 12 -5.82 -9.17 1.50
CA PRO A 12 -4.68 -8.34 1.94
C PRO A 12 -3.27 -8.87 1.61
N ALA A 13 -3.12 -9.85 0.71
CA ALA A 13 -1.87 -10.62 0.54
C ALA A 13 -0.58 -9.78 0.40
N ALA A 14 -0.59 -8.75 -0.46
CA ALA A 14 0.58 -7.88 -0.65
C ALA A 14 0.99 -7.13 0.64
N ILE A 15 0.01 -6.70 1.45
CA ILE A 15 0.28 -6.01 2.72
C ILE A 15 0.80 -7.00 3.75
N GLU A 16 0.27 -8.22 3.78
CA GLU A 16 0.76 -9.28 4.65
C GLU A 16 2.23 -9.61 4.37
N ASP A 17 2.58 -9.82 3.10
CA ASP A 17 3.97 -10.11 2.70
C ASP A 17 4.89 -8.96 3.09
N ALA A 18 4.45 -7.72 2.84
CA ALA A 18 5.25 -6.55 3.15
C ALA A 18 5.45 -6.35 4.66
N PHE A 19 4.41 -6.58 5.45
CA PHE A 19 4.49 -6.51 6.90
C PHE A 19 5.35 -7.65 7.48
N GLN A 20 5.23 -8.88 6.97
CA GLN A 20 6.08 -9.99 7.42
C GLN A 20 7.56 -9.75 7.12
N ALA A 21 7.88 -9.22 5.94
CA ALA A 21 9.27 -8.85 5.64
C ALA A 21 9.78 -7.74 6.56
N TYR A 22 8.93 -6.77 6.93
CA TYR A 22 9.30 -5.73 7.89
C TYR A 22 9.59 -6.32 9.29
N LEU A 23 8.77 -7.27 9.76
CA LEU A 23 9.03 -8.00 11.01
C LEU A 23 10.34 -8.79 10.95
N ASN A 24 10.56 -9.54 9.87
CA ASN A 24 11.79 -10.30 9.66
C ASN A 24 13.03 -9.39 9.64
N LEU A 25 12.90 -8.17 9.12
CA LEU A 25 13.98 -7.19 9.14
C LEU A 25 14.24 -6.68 10.57
N LEU A 26 13.20 -6.42 11.35
CA LEU A 26 13.32 -6.01 12.75
C LEU A 26 14.01 -7.06 13.62
N GLU A 27 13.78 -8.34 13.36
CA GLU A 27 14.45 -9.44 14.08
C GLU A 27 15.95 -9.52 13.80
N ARG A 28 16.36 -9.09 12.60
CA ARG A 28 17.76 -9.15 12.14
C ARG A 28 18.57 -7.91 12.50
N LEU A 29 17.90 -6.78 12.72
CA LEU A 29 18.56 -5.50 13.00
C LEU A 29 18.61 -5.23 14.51
N GLU A 30 19.71 -4.62 14.94
CA GLU A 30 19.77 -4.06 16.28
C GLU A 30 18.67 -3.00 16.48
N LYS A 31 18.14 -2.92 17.71
CA LYS A 31 17.02 -2.02 18.07
C LYS A 31 17.29 -0.54 17.79
N GLN A 32 18.55 -0.15 17.59
CA GLN A 32 18.97 1.23 17.37
C GLN A 32 18.96 1.62 15.89
N ILE A 33 19.06 0.65 14.96
CA ILE A 33 19.18 0.93 13.53
C ILE A 33 17.82 1.43 13.01
N PRO A 34 17.69 2.68 12.54
CA PRO A 34 16.43 3.22 12.04
C PRO A 34 16.02 2.54 10.73
N ILE A 35 14.72 2.30 10.57
CA ILE A 35 14.15 1.73 9.34
C ILE A 35 13.18 2.72 8.74
N ALA A 36 13.34 3.03 7.45
CA ALA A 36 12.34 3.74 6.66
C ALA A 36 11.63 2.75 5.74
N VAL A 37 10.36 3.00 5.44
CA VAL A 37 9.61 2.29 4.40
C VAL A 37 9.33 3.24 3.24
N ALA A 38 9.43 2.75 2.02
CA ALA A 38 9.25 3.56 0.84
C ALA A 38 8.48 2.80 -0.25
N GLY A 39 7.72 3.52 -1.07
CA GLY A 39 7.03 2.95 -2.21
C GLY A 39 6.33 4.01 -3.07
N ASP A 40 6.05 3.65 -4.31
CA ASP A 40 5.31 4.46 -5.27
C ASP A 40 3.94 3.86 -5.55
N SER A 41 2.95 4.67 -5.92
CA SER A 41 1.62 4.19 -6.35
C SER A 41 1.00 3.20 -5.36
N ALA A 42 0.68 1.98 -5.77
CA ALA A 42 0.21 0.90 -4.91
C ALA A 42 1.22 0.55 -3.78
N GLY A 43 2.51 0.53 -4.09
CA GLY A 43 3.58 0.35 -3.10
C GLY A 43 3.65 1.48 -2.08
N GLY A 44 3.32 2.72 -2.46
CA GLY A 44 3.16 3.85 -1.54
C GLY A 44 1.99 3.63 -0.57
N GLY A 45 0.88 3.08 -1.06
CA GLY A 45 -0.24 2.63 -0.21
C GLY A 45 0.18 1.53 0.77
N ILE A 46 0.95 0.54 0.31
CA ILE A 46 1.50 -0.53 1.16
C ILE A 46 2.45 0.04 2.22
N ALA A 47 3.34 0.98 1.87
CA ALA A 47 4.26 1.61 2.82
C ALA A 47 3.50 2.34 3.95
N ILE A 48 2.42 3.04 3.62
CA ILE A 48 1.52 3.66 4.61
C ILE A 48 0.86 2.59 5.49
N ALA A 49 0.34 1.50 4.88
CA ALA A 49 -0.31 0.41 5.61
C ALA A 49 0.64 -0.27 6.61
N ILE A 50 1.91 -0.48 6.27
CA ILE A 50 2.93 -1.03 7.20
C ILE A 50 3.07 -0.13 8.43
N ALA A 51 3.19 1.18 8.25
CA ALA A 51 3.33 2.12 9.36
C ALA A 51 2.09 2.11 10.27
N GLN A 52 0.89 2.03 9.68
CA GLN A 52 -0.36 1.88 10.43
C GLN A 52 -0.41 0.56 11.21
N LEU A 53 -0.08 -0.56 10.58
CA LEU A 53 -0.05 -1.87 11.22
C LEU A 53 0.96 -1.93 12.38
N CYS A 54 2.15 -1.31 12.23
CA CYS A 54 3.11 -1.20 13.32
C CYS A 54 2.51 -0.46 14.52
N ALA A 55 1.83 0.66 14.28
CA ALA A 55 1.19 1.42 15.33
C ALA A 55 0.07 0.65 16.02
N LEU A 56 -0.80 -0.02 15.24
CA LEU A 56 -1.91 -0.81 15.77
C LEU A 56 -1.46 -2.04 16.56
N ARG A 57 -0.36 -2.68 16.16
CA ARG A 57 0.13 -3.92 16.76
C ARG A 57 1.22 -3.71 17.81
N GLY A 58 1.57 -2.46 18.14
CA GLY A 58 2.62 -2.14 19.11
C GLY A 58 4.03 -2.57 18.68
N VAL A 59 4.25 -2.73 17.37
CA VAL A 59 5.56 -3.08 16.79
C VAL A 59 6.38 -1.80 16.59
N ARG A 60 7.72 -1.91 16.64
CA ARG A 60 8.64 -0.80 16.35
C ARG A 60 8.29 -0.18 14.99
N LYS A 61 7.90 1.10 15.01
CA LYS A 61 7.46 1.86 13.83
C LYS A 61 8.65 2.24 12.94
N PRO A 62 8.45 2.35 11.62
CA PRO A 62 9.45 2.96 10.76
C PRO A 62 9.62 4.43 11.16
N VAL A 63 10.83 4.96 11.03
CA VAL A 63 11.14 6.37 11.34
C VAL A 63 10.65 7.33 10.25
N CYS A 64 10.38 6.80 9.05
CA CYS A 64 9.93 7.56 7.89
C CYS A 64 9.09 6.68 6.95
N VAL A 65 8.07 7.27 6.35
CA VAL A 65 7.33 6.72 5.21
C VAL A 65 7.57 7.64 4.02
N TYR A 66 8.25 7.14 2.99
CA TYR A 66 8.46 7.86 1.74
C TYR A 66 7.53 7.34 0.65
N ALA A 67 6.44 8.07 0.40
CA ALA A 67 5.37 7.63 -0.49
C ALA A 67 5.29 8.54 -1.73
N ILE A 68 5.46 7.97 -2.92
CA ILE A 68 5.41 8.70 -4.19
C ILE A 68 4.06 8.44 -4.85
N SER A 69 3.24 9.47 -5.03
CA SER A 69 1.89 9.36 -5.62
C SER A 69 1.07 8.17 -5.08
N PRO A 70 0.95 8.01 -3.75
CA PRO A 70 0.41 6.79 -3.17
C PRO A 70 -1.07 6.57 -3.52
N TRP A 71 -1.41 5.35 -3.92
CA TRP A 71 -2.79 4.93 -4.03
C TRP A 71 -3.32 4.47 -2.66
N ALA A 72 -3.75 5.44 -1.87
CA ALA A 72 -4.12 5.23 -0.46
C ALA A 72 -5.64 5.13 -0.19
N ASN A 73 -6.48 5.32 -1.22
CA ASN A 73 -7.94 5.29 -1.08
C ASN A 73 -8.58 4.44 -2.20
N MET A 74 -9.14 3.30 -1.80
CA MET A 74 -9.81 2.35 -2.71
C MET A 74 -11.27 2.75 -3.02
N GLN A 75 -11.86 3.74 -2.33
CA GLN A 75 -13.22 4.21 -2.67
C GLN A 75 -13.25 4.95 -4.01
N LEU A 76 -12.11 5.52 -4.43
CA LEU A 76 -11.96 6.28 -5.69
C LEU A 76 -12.92 7.49 -5.79
N ASP A 77 -13.25 8.09 -4.65
CA ASP A 77 -14.26 9.14 -4.48
C ASP A 77 -13.68 10.56 -4.36
N ASN A 78 -12.35 10.71 -4.48
CA ASN A 78 -11.71 12.02 -4.45
C ASN A 78 -12.02 12.82 -5.72
N LYS A 79 -12.29 14.12 -5.56
CA LYS A 79 -12.55 15.05 -6.69
C LYS A 79 -11.38 15.14 -7.68
N SER A 80 -10.15 14.85 -7.26
CA SER A 80 -8.95 14.86 -8.11
C SER A 80 -9.11 14.00 -9.37
N TYR A 81 -9.78 12.85 -9.27
CA TYR A 81 -10.02 11.97 -10.40
C TYR A 81 -10.85 12.61 -11.52
N LEU A 82 -11.70 13.58 -11.19
CA LEU A 82 -12.48 14.33 -12.15
C LEU A 82 -11.71 15.57 -12.64
N VAL A 83 -11.22 16.39 -11.71
CA VAL A 83 -10.64 17.70 -12.06
C VAL A 83 -9.25 17.60 -12.70
N ARG A 84 -8.51 16.51 -12.47
CA ARG A 84 -7.20 16.26 -13.08
C ARG A 84 -7.23 15.23 -14.20
N LYS A 85 -8.41 14.74 -14.62
CA LYS A 85 -8.55 13.70 -15.65
C LYS A 85 -7.72 13.97 -16.92
N ASN A 86 -7.73 15.21 -17.41
CA ASN A 86 -7.01 15.58 -18.64
C ASN A 86 -5.50 15.82 -18.41
N ALA A 87 -5.08 16.00 -17.16
CA ALA A 87 -3.69 16.21 -16.80
C ALA A 87 -2.97 14.91 -16.40
N ASP A 88 -3.70 13.81 -16.23
CA ASP A 88 -3.15 12.48 -15.95
C ASP A 88 -3.19 11.62 -17.23
N PRO A 89 -2.06 11.49 -17.94
CA PRO A 89 -2.01 10.71 -19.19
C PRO A 89 -1.98 9.20 -18.96
N MET A 90 -1.86 8.74 -17.70
CA MET A 90 -1.56 7.34 -17.37
C MET A 90 -2.71 6.63 -16.66
N LEU A 91 -3.36 7.28 -15.69
CA LEU A 91 -4.32 6.64 -14.79
C LEU A 91 -5.70 7.31 -14.90
N SER A 92 -6.59 6.70 -15.68
CA SER A 92 -8.00 7.10 -15.68
C SER A 92 -8.73 6.52 -14.46
N ASN A 93 -9.84 7.15 -14.06
CA ASN A 93 -10.66 6.65 -12.96
C ASN A 93 -11.21 5.25 -13.29
N GLU A 94 -11.59 5.00 -14.54
CA GLU A 94 -12.10 3.71 -15.02
C GLU A 94 -11.03 2.61 -14.96
N ALA A 95 -9.78 2.93 -15.31
CA ALA A 95 -8.65 2.01 -15.18
C ALA A 95 -8.39 1.69 -13.70
N LEU A 96 -8.40 2.70 -12.82
CA LEU A 96 -8.25 2.50 -11.37
C LEU A 96 -9.38 1.66 -10.77
N GLN A 97 -10.63 1.82 -11.22
CA GLN A 97 -11.73 0.95 -10.81
C GLN A 97 -11.49 -0.50 -11.21
N SER A 98 -10.96 -0.71 -12.41
CA SER A 98 -10.66 -2.06 -12.92
C SER A 98 -9.54 -2.72 -12.11
N LEU A 99 -8.45 -1.99 -11.84
CA LEU A 99 -7.35 -2.43 -10.99
C LEU A 99 -7.83 -2.72 -9.56
N ARG A 100 -8.70 -1.87 -9.01
CA ARG A 100 -9.29 -2.08 -7.68
C ARG A 100 -10.07 -3.38 -7.63
N ASN A 101 -10.86 -3.67 -8.67
CA ASN A 101 -11.68 -4.88 -8.72
C ASN A 101 -10.84 -6.16 -8.91
N LEU A 102 -9.64 -6.05 -9.49
CA LEU A 102 -8.67 -7.14 -9.49
C LEU A 102 -8.07 -7.33 -8.10
N TYR A 103 -7.73 -6.23 -7.42
CA TYR A 103 -7.07 -6.22 -6.12
C TYR A 103 -7.98 -6.64 -4.96
N LEU A 104 -9.22 -6.15 -4.92
CA LEU A 104 -10.17 -6.43 -3.84
C LEU A 104 -10.95 -7.71 -4.13
N SER A 105 -11.20 -8.52 -3.10
CA SER A 105 -12.16 -9.62 -3.17
C SER A 105 -13.59 -9.06 -3.07
N LYS A 106 -14.60 -9.85 -3.47
CA LYS A 106 -16.01 -9.48 -3.30
C LYS A 106 -16.42 -9.27 -1.83
N GLU A 107 -15.66 -9.81 -0.89
CA GLU A 107 -15.94 -9.75 0.55
C GLU A 107 -15.42 -8.45 1.19
N ASN A 108 -14.56 -7.70 0.50
CA ASN A 108 -13.89 -6.51 1.05
C ASN A 108 -14.76 -5.24 1.09
N PHE A 109 -16.04 -5.34 0.73
CA PHE A 109 -16.99 -4.22 0.66
C PHE A 109 -18.21 -4.37 1.58
N ASN A 110 -18.25 -5.43 2.41
CA ASN A 110 -19.30 -5.61 3.43
C ASN A 110 -18.90 -4.99 4.77
#